data_AF-A0A3N5H4G9-F1
#
_entry.id   AF-A0A3N5H4G9-F1
#
_cell.length_a   1.000
_cell.length_b   1.000
_cell.length_c   1.000
_cell.angle_alpha   90.00
_cell.angle_beta   90.00
_cell.angle_gamma   90.00
#
_symmetry.space_group_name_H-M   'P 1'
#
loop_
_entity.id
_entity.type
_entity.pdbx_description
1 polymer ?
#
loop_
_entity_poly.entity_id
_entity_poly.type
_entity_poly.pdbx_seq_one_letter_code
_entity_poly.pdbx_strand_id
1 'polypeptide(L)'
;MSSLSNLQSRLQADILGGSLDAEDLIAPAPRGTRASRLDVYRRAYVLRLTEFLSNDYEKLRIYLGETRFNRMARDYAAAHPSDTPNARWFSRHLPA
;
A
#
# COMPACT_ATOMS: atom_id res chain seq x y z
N MET A 1 -7.60 -22.76 -15.45
CA MET A 1 -7.10 -22.54 -14.07
C MET A 1 -6.15 -21.34 -14.12
N SER A 2 -6.36 -20.27 -13.36
CA SER A 2 -5.34 -19.21 -13.28
C SER A 2 -4.13 -19.76 -12.54
N SER A 3 -2.92 -19.50 -13.04
CA SER A 3 -1.71 -19.80 -12.28
C SER A 3 -1.65 -18.93 -11.01
N LEU A 4 -0.95 -19.39 -9.98
CA LEU A 4 -0.70 -18.60 -8.76
C LEU A 4 -0.09 -17.23 -9.08
N SER A 5 0.84 -17.20 -10.03
CA SER A 5 1.49 -15.96 -10.50
C SER A 5 0.47 -14.97 -11.06
N ASN A 6 -0.50 -15.42 -11.87
CA ASN A 6 -1.54 -14.54 -12.41
C ASN A 6 -2.42 -13.94 -11.31
N LEU A 7 -2.81 -14.76 -10.32
CA LEU A 7 -3.59 -14.31 -9.16
C LEU A 7 -2.82 -13.23 -8.37
N GLN A 8 -1.56 -13.50 -8.06
CA GLN A 8 -0.70 -12.58 -7.31
C GLN A 8 -0.51 -11.26 -8.05
N SER A 9 -0.23 -11.29 -9.36
CA SER A 9 -0.04 -10.09 -10.18
C SER A 9 -1.31 -9.24 -10.27
N ARG A 10 -2.49 -9.86 -10.44
CA ARG A 10 -3.77 -9.13 -10.49
C ARG A 10 -4.09 -8.45 -9.16
N LEU A 11 -3.96 -9.19 -8.04
CA LEU A 11 -4.22 -8.65 -6.72
C LEU A 11 -3.23 -7.52 -6.37
N GLN A 12 -1.94 -7.69 -6.69
CA GLN A 12 -0.92 -6.68 -6.45
C GLN A 12 -1.16 -5.41 -7.28
N ALA A 13 -1.51 -5.57 -8.56
CA ALA A 13 -1.83 -4.44 -9.43
C ALA A 13 -3.00 -3.62 -8.88
N ASP A 14 -4.07 -4.29 -8.42
CA ASP A 14 -5.23 -3.63 -7.81
C ASP A 14 -4.85 -2.86 -6.53
N ILE A 15 -4.08 -3.49 -5.62
CA ILE A 15 -3.65 -2.88 -4.35
C ILE A 15 -2.76 -1.64 -4.58
N LEU A 16 -1.90 -1.66 -5.61
CA LEU A 16 -0.98 -0.57 -5.95
C LEU A 16 -1.64 0.61 -6.69
N GLY A 17 -2.95 0.55 -6.96
CA GLY A 17 -3.69 1.60 -7.67
C GLY A 17 -3.90 1.35 -9.16
N GLY A 18 -3.63 0.14 -9.64
CA GLY A 18 -3.87 -0.29 -11.01
C GLY A 18 -5.35 -0.61 -11.27
N SER A 19 -5.83 -0.23 -12.47
CA SER A 19 -7.22 -0.31 -12.94
C SER A 19 -7.77 -1.74 -13.14
N LEU A 20 -7.20 -2.75 -12.48
CA LEU A 20 -7.61 -4.13 -12.61
C LEU A 20 -8.52 -4.49 -11.46
N ASP A 21 -9.83 -4.47 -11.70
CA ASP A 21 -10.81 -4.99 -10.76
C ASP A 21 -10.45 -6.45 -10.39
N ALA A 22 -10.02 -6.63 -9.14
CA ALA A 22 -9.66 -7.91 -8.55
C ALA A 22 -10.75 -8.43 -7.60
N GLU A 23 -11.96 -7.86 -7.60
CA GLU A 23 -13.04 -8.28 -6.70
C GLU A 23 -13.43 -9.75 -6.93
N ASP A 24 -13.35 -10.25 -8.15
CA ASP A 24 -13.59 -11.66 -8.48
C ASP A 24 -12.64 -12.61 -7.75
N LEU A 25 -11.42 -12.16 -7.42
CA LEU A 25 -10.40 -12.92 -6.68
C LEU A 25 -10.69 -13.01 -5.18
N ILE A 26 -11.56 -12.13 -4.64
CA ILE A 26 -11.86 -12.08 -3.22
C ILE A 26 -12.93 -13.11 -2.88
N ALA A 27 -12.61 -14.01 -1.96
CA ALA A 27 -13.56 -15.00 -1.46
C ALA A 27 -14.77 -14.32 -0.78
N PRO A 28 -15.98 -14.90 -0.90
CA PRO A 28 -17.16 -14.45 -0.17
C PRO A 28 -16.88 -14.30 1.32
N ALA A 29 -17.48 -13.27 1.93
CA ALA A 29 -17.30 -12.95 3.33
C ALA A 29 -18.59 -13.22 4.11
N PRO A 30 -18.51 -13.65 5.38
CA PRO A 30 -19.68 -13.70 6.24
C PRO A 30 -20.26 -12.31 6.56
N ARG A 31 -19.48 -11.23 6.35
CA ARG A 31 -19.90 -9.83 6.49
C ARG A 31 -19.22 -8.94 5.45
N GLY A 32 -19.94 -7.93 4.96
CA GLY A 32 -19.44 -6.97 3.98
C GLY A 32 -19.46 -7.50 2.54
N THR A 33 -18.98 -6.68 1.61
CA THR A 33 -18.85 -7.00 0.19
C THR A 33 -17.41 -7.36 -0.18
N ARG A 34 -17.22 -8.03 -1.33
CA ARG A 34 -15.88 -8.28 -1.88
C ARG A 34 -15.12 -6.97 -2.10
N ALA A 35 -15.78 -5.95 -2.66
CA ALA A 35 -15.29 -4.58 -2.74
C ALA A 35 -14.78 -4.04 -1.40
N SER A 36 -15.58 -4.14 -0.32
CA SER A 36 -15.18 -3.64 1.00
C SER A 36 -13.96 -4.37 1.57
N ARG A 37 -13.82 -5.67 1.30
CA ARG A 37 -12.65 -6.46 1.70
C ARG A 37 -11.41 -6.05 0.91
N LEU A 38 -11.56 -5.87 -0.40
CA LEU A 38 -10.48 -5.42 -1.27
C LEU A 38 -9.98 -4.03 -0.84
N ASP A 39 -10.90 -3.14 -0.47
CA ASP A 39 -10.58 -1.81 0.05
C ASP A 39 -9.78 -1.86 1.37
N VAL A 40 -10.04 -2.86 2.24
CA VAL A 40 -9.19 -3.09 3.42
C VAL A 40 -7.75 -3.39 3.02
N TYR A 41 -7.51 -4.22 2.00
CA TYR A 41 -6.16 -4.51 1.53
C TYR A 41 -5.48 -3.27 0.93
N ARG A 42 -6.20 -2.50 0.09
CA ARG A 42 -5.71 -1.23 -0.49
C ARG A 42 -5.25 -0.27 0.60
N ARG A 43 -6.10 -0.03 1.61
CA ARG A 43 -5.80 0.88 2.73
C ARG A 43 -4.68 0.36 3.62
N ALA A 44 -4.71 -0.93 3.99
CA ALA A 44 -3.70 -1.55 4.83
C ALA A 44 -2.30 -1.47 4.20
N TYR A 45 -2.22 -1.58 2.87
CA TYR A 45 -0.96 -1.46 2.16
C TYR A 45 -0.32 -0.07 2.33
N VAL A 46 -1.08 1.01 2.10
CA VAL A 46 -0.59 2.39 2.30
C VAL A 46 -0.24 2.66 3.76
N LEU A 47 -1.02 2.13 4.71
CA LEU A 47 -0.70 2.23 6.15
C LEU A 47 0.65 1.59 6.46
N ARG A 48 0.91 0.37 5.95
CA ARG A 48 2.19 -0.32 6.16
C ARG A 48 3.38 0.46 5.59
N LEU A 49 3.21 1.06 4.41
CA LEU A 49 4.23 1.91 3.81
C LEU A 49 4.53 3.16 4.66
N THR A 50 3.48 3.76 5.22
CA THR A 50 3.61 4.89 6.16
C THR A 50 4.34 4.49 7.44
N GLU A 51 4.07 3.30 7.96
CA GLU A 51 4.77 2.74 9.13
C GLU A 51 6.27 2.51 8.83
N PHE A 52 6.62 1.97 7.65
CA PHE A 52 8.03 1.82 7.26
C PHE A 52 8.75 3.16 7.24
N LEU A 53 8.15 4.19 6.62
CA LEU A 53 8.72 5.53 6.65
C LEU A 53 8.87 6.08 8.07
N SER A 54 7.88 5.83 8.94
CA SER A 54 7.92 6.28 10.34
C SER A 54 9.09 5.67 11.11
N ASN A 55 9.40 4.40 10.83
CA ASN A 55 10.50 3.69 11.46
C ASN A 55 11.86 4.10 10.88
N ASP A 56 11.96 4.25 9.56
CA ASP A 56 13.22 4.63 8.88
C ASP A 56 13.61 6.09 9.15
N TYR A 57 12.62 6.97 9.32
CA TYR A 57 12.79 8.41 9.47
C TYR A 57 12.24 8.96 10.79
N GLU A 58 12.51 8.25 11.90
CA GLU A 58 12.00 8.61 13.23
C GLU A 58 12.26 10.08 13.60
N LYS A 59 13.47 10.59 13.36
CA LYS A 59 13.82 11.99 13.67
C LYS A 59 13.01 12.99 12.85
N LEU A 60 12.74 12.67 11.59
CA LEU A 60 11.89 13.50 10.73
C LEU A 60 10.44 13.49 11.21
N ARG A 61 9.93 12.32 11.63
CA ARG A 61 8.61 12.19 12.25
C ARG A 61 8.48 13.05 13.50
N ILE A 62 9.47 13.00 14.40
CA ILE A 62 9.50 13.82 15.62
C ILE A 62 9.50 15.32 15.26
N TYR A 63 10.33 15.72 14.29
CA TYR A 63 10.45 17.11 13.88
C TYR A 63 9.16 17.67 13.26
N LEU A 64 8.52 16.91 12.37
CA LEU A 64 7.29 17.33 11.69
C LEU A 64 6.04 17.19 12.56
N GLY A 65 6.06 16.26 13.52
CA GLY A 65 4.90 15.79 14.24
C GLY A 65 4.03 14.84 13.42
N GLU A 66 3.21 14.05 14.12
CA GLU A 66 2.41 12.95 13.55
C GLU A 66 1.56 13.37 12.34
N THR A 67 0.80 14.46 12.45
CA THR A 67 -0.14 14.88 11.39
C THR A 67 0.58 15.23 10.08
N ARG A 68 1.68 16.00 10.17
CA ARG A 68 2.43 16.43 8.98
C ARG A 68 3.23 15.28 8.39
N PHE A 69 3.82 14.44 9.24
CA PHE A 69 4.54 13.26 8.80
C PHE A 69 3.62 12.28 8.05
N ASN A 70 2.46 11.95 8.63
CA ASN A 70 1.49 11.05 8.00
C ASN A 70 0.97 11.59 6.66
N ARG A 71 0.78 12.90 6.53
CA ARG A 71 0.41 13.52 5.26
C ARG A 71 1.52 13.36 4.22
N MET A 72 2.75 13.76 4.57
CA MET A 72 3.92 13.60 3.70
C MET A 72 4.11 12.14 3.26
N ALA A 73 3.99 11.19 4.18
CA ALA A 73 4.17 9.77 3.87
C ALA A 73 3.12 9.24 2.88
N ARG A 74 1.85 9.66 3.02
CA ARG A 74 0.78 9.31 2.08
C ARG A 74 0.98 9.96 0.72
N ASP A 75 1.34 11.24 0.69
CA ASP A 75 1.64 11.98 -0.54
C ASP A 75 2.84 11.33 -1.27
N TYR A 76 3.88 10.95 -0.53
CA TYR A 76 5.02 10.21 -1.05
C TYR A 76 4.61 8.84 -1.62
N ALA A 77 3.82 8.04 -0.88
CA ALA A 77 3.39 6.71 -1.33
C ALA A 77 2.51 6.76 -2.59
N ALA A 78 1.73 7.82 -2.75
CA ALA A 78 0.94 8.06 -3.96
C ALA A 78 1.82 8.48 -5.15
N ALA A 79 2.82 9.33 -4.93
CA ALA A 79 3.75 9.78 -5.97
C ALA A 79 4.79 8.71 -6.37
N HIS A 80 5.17 7.85 -5.42
CA HIS A 80 6.17 6.79 -5.58
C HIS A 80 5.61 5.44 -5.10
N PRO A 81 4.66 4.82 -5.85
CA PRO A 81 4.16 3.50 -5.52
C PRO A 81 5.30 2.48 -5.39
N SER A 82 5.19 1.56 -4.44
CA SER A 82 6.22 0.53 -4.24
C SER A 82 6.32 -0.37 -5.47
N ASP A 83 7.49 -0.42 -6.07
CA ASP A 83 7.78 -1.21 -7.27
C ASP A 83 8.59 -2.49 -6.99
N THR A 84 8.99 -2.71 -5.74
CA THR A 84 9.65 -3.95 -5.30
C THR A 84 8.95 -4.56 -4.09
N PRO A 85 9.07 -5.89 -3.88
CA PRO A 85 8.58 -6.54 -2.66
C PRO A 85 9.39 -6.19 -1.39
N ASN A 86 10.56 -5.57 -1.53
CA ASN A 86 11.46 -5.29 -0.42
C ASN A 86 11.28 -3.84 0.07
N ALA A 87 10.69 -3.70 1.25
CA ALA A 87 10.40 -2.41 1.88
C ALA A 87 11.65 -1.52 2.06
N ARG A 88 12.86 -2.10 2.16
CA ARG A 88 14.12 -1.35 2.25
C ARG A 88 14.28 -0.32 1.12
N TRP A 89 13.76 -0.63 -0.07
CA TRP A 89 13.91 0.24 -1.25
C TRP A 89 12.78 1.25 -1.41
N PHE A 90 11.72 1.16 -0.59
CA PHE A 90 10.53 1.97 -0.77
C PHE A 90 10.82 3.46 -0.62
N SER A 91 11.72 3.84 0.28
CA SER A 91 12.07 5.23 0.60
C SER A 91 13.23 5.80 -0.22
N ARG A 92 13.70 5.09 -1.25
CA ARG A 92 14.91 5.47 -2.02
C ARG A 92 14.82 6.81 -2.76
N HIS A 93 13.61 7.34 -2.95
CA HIS A 93 13.39 8.63 -3.60
C HIS A 93 13.11 9.76 -2.59
N LEU A 94 13.34 9.54 -1.28
CA LEU A 94 13.30 10.63 -0.30
C LEU A 94 14.65 11.36 -0.21
N PRO A 95 14.66 12.71 -0.16
CA PRO A 95 13.50 13.60 -0.32
C PRO A 95 13.00 13.61 -1.77
N ALA A 96 11.67 13.64 -1.91
CA ALA A 96 10.96 13.67 -3.18
C ALA A 96 10.86 15.08 -3.76
#